data_AF-A0A258GMV1-F1
#
_entry.id   AF-A0A258GMV1-F1
#
_cell.length_a   1.000
_cell.length_b   1.000
_cell.length_c   1.000
_cell.angle_alpha   90.00
_cell.angle_beta   90.00
_cell.angle_gamma   90.00
#
_symmetry.space_group_name_H-M   'P 1'
#
loop_
_entity.id
_entity.type
_entity.pdbx_description
1 polymer ?
#
loop_
_entity_poly.entity_id
_entity_poly.type
_entity_poly.pdbx_seq_one_letter_code
_entity_poly.pdbx_strand_id
1 'polypeptide(L)'
;MPDRSRKRPTDANQRAKSIVDLVTGNVPRSEDSGKNPAAVELGRKGGLKGGKARAEKMSAKERSASAKKAAQTRWKKSGNDA
;
A
#
# COMPACT_ATOMS: atom_id res chain seq x y z
N MET A 1 -10.42 -0.13 -8.89
CA MET A 1 -9.31 0.45 -8.08
C MET A 1 -8.26 0.91 -9.06
N PRO A 2 -7.73 2.15 -8.98
CA PRO A 2 -6.59 2.51 -9.81
C PRO A 2 -5.45 1.54 -9.54
N ASP A 3 -4.81 1.06 -10.60
CA ASP A 3 -3.74 0.08 -10.52
C ASP A 3 -2.60 0.65 -9.65
N ARG A 4 -2.45 0.10 -8.44
CA ARG A 4 -1.42 0.52 -7.48
C ARG A 4 -0.06 -0.10 -7.83
N SER A 5 0.05 -0.77 -8.96
CA SER A 5 1.27 -1.40 -9.44
C SER A 5 2.16 -0.40 -10.18
N ARG A 6 2.81 0.50 -9.43
CA ARG A 6 4.18 0.89 -9.83
C ARG A 6 5.13 0.01 -9.03
N LYS A 7 5.24 -1.26 -9.42
CA LYS A 7 6.34 -2.11 -8.96
C LYS A 7 7.62 -1.42 -9.41
N ARG A 8 8.38 -0.88 -8.45
CA ARG A 8 9.70 -0.32 -8.75
C ARG A 8 10.60 -1.43 -9.28
N PRO A 9 11.55 -1.13 -10.17
CA PRO A 9 12.52 -2.11 -10.62
C PRO A 9 13.20 -2.81 -9.44
N THR A 10 13.33 -4.13 -9.55
CA THR A 10 14.05 -4.95 -8.55
C THR A 10 15.56 -4.84 -8.74
N ASP A 11 16.01 -4.74 -9.99
CA ASP A 11 17.41 -4.52 -10.35
C ASP A 11 17.98 -3.23 -9.73
N ALA A 12 19.23 -3.31 -9.26
CA ALA A 12 19.88 -2.23 -8.55
C ALA A 12 20.14 -1.00 -9.44
N ASN A 13 20.60 -1.21 -10.67
CA ASN A 13 20.93 -0.13 -11.59
C ASN A 13 19.67 0.58 -12.08
N GLN A 14 18.65 -0.18 -12.45
CA GLN A 14 17.34 0.37 -12.82
C GLN A 14 16.70 1.15 -11.65
N ARG A 15 16.87 0.66 -10.42
CA ARG A 15 16.37 1.35 -9.22
C ARG A 15 17.12 2.65 -8.96
N ALA A 16 18.46 2.64 -9.05
CA ALA A 16 19.27 3.85 -8.91
C ALA A 16 18.86 4.91 -9.95
N LYS A 17 18.73 4.52 -11.22
CA LYS A 17 18.23 5.40 -12.27
C LYS A 17 16.84 5.95 -11.96
N SER A 18 15.91 5.11 -11.53
CA SER A 18 14.54 5.55 -11.18
C SER A 18 14.50 6.57 -10.03
N ILE A 19 15.44 6.49 -9.09
CA ILE A 19 15.55 7.45 -7.98
C ILE A 19 16.06 8.79 -8.52
N VAL A 20 17.13 8.76 -9.33
CA VAL A 20 17.68 9.97 -9.95
C VAL A 20 16.59 10.66 -10.78
N ASP A 21 15.90 9.93 -11.64
CA ASP A 21 14.86 10.48 -12.51
C ASP A 21 13.69 11.10 -11.73
N LEU A 22 13.35 10.55 -10.55
CA LEU A 22 12.32 11.12 -9.66
C LEU A 22 12.79 12.41 -8.96
N VAL A 23 14.07 12.51 -8.62
CA VAL A 23 14.64 13.66 -7.89
C VAL A 23 14.95 14.81 -8.84
N THR A 24 15.42 14.51 -10.05
CA THR A 24 15.71 15.51 -11.09
C THR A 24 14.47 16.00 -11.82
N GLY A 25 13.30 15.36 -11.61
CA GLY A 25 12.06 15.70 -12.28
C GLY A 25 11.98 15.20 -13.73
N ASN A 26 12.86 14.29 -14.13
CA ASN A 26 12.84 13.65 -15.46
C ASN A 26 11.63 12.74 -15.68
N VAL A 27 10.95 12.34 -14.61
CA VAL A 27 9.70 11.58 -14.66
C VAL A 27 8.58 12.42 -14.05
N PRO A 28 7.42 12.59 -14.73
CA PRO A 28 6.31 13.33 -14.17
C PRO A 28 5.87 12.67 -12.86
N ARG A 29 5.89 13.44 -11.79
CA ARG A 29 5.22 13.07 -10.55
C ARG A 29 3.77 12.86 -10.93
N SER A 30 3.21 11.69 -10.60
CA SER A 30 1.78 11.52 -10.81
C SER A 30 1.08 12.48 -9.87
N GLU A 31 0.65 13.61 -10.43
CA GLU A 31 -0.26 14.52 -9.77
C GLU A 31 -1.54 13.76 -9.46
N ASP A 32 -2.24 14.25 -8.44
CA ASP A 32 -3.32 13.58 -7.75
C ASP A 32 -4.22 12.78 -8.68
N SER A 33 -4.60 11.57 -8.23
CA SER A 33 -5.23 10.50 -9.02
C SER A 33 -6.59 10.80 -9.70
N GLY A 34 -6.86 12.04 -10.13
CA GLY A 34 -8.13 12.53 -10.64
C GLY A 34 -9.24 12.51 -9.60
N LYS A 35 -8.90 12.30 -8.31
CA LYS A 35 -9.88 12.13 -7.25
C LYS A 35 -10.25 13.49 -6.68
N ASN A 36 -11.54 13.71 -6.47
CA ASN A 36 -12.05 14.88 -5.75
C ASN A 36 -11.36 14.98 -4.37
N PRO A 37 -10.63 16.08 -4.07
CA PRO A 37 -9.90 16.24 -2.81
C PRO A 37 -10.77 16.05 -1.57
N ALA A 38 -12.00 16.59 -1.58
CA ALA A 38 -12.93 16.46 -0.46
C ALA A 38 -13.32 15.00 -0.19
N ALA A 39 -13.47 14.19 -1.25
CA ALA A 39 -13.78 12.77 -1.12
C ALA A 39 -12.60 11.96 -0.53
N VAL A 40 -11.36 12.34 -0.88
CA VAL A 40 -10.15 11.72 -0.31
C VAL A 40 -10.05 12.00 1.18
N GLU A 41 -10.23 13.26 1.57
CA GLU A 41 -10.20 13.68 2.97
C GLU A 41 -11.30 13.01 3.80
N LEU A 42 -12.51 12.94 3.24
CA LEU A 42 -13.65 12.25 3.88
C LEU A 42 -13.35 10.76 4.08
N GLY A 43 -12.84 10.08 3.05
CA GLY A 43 -12.44 8.68 3.12
C GLY A 43 -11.36 8.44 4.18
N ARG A 44 -10.37 9.34 4.29
CA ARG A 44 -9.34 9.30 5.34
C ARG A 44 -9.95 9.43 6.72
N LYS A 45 -10.84 10.41 6.94
CA LYS A 45 -11.53 10.64 8.22
C LYS A 45 -12.34 9.41 8.63
N GLY A 46 -13.09 8.81 7.70
CA GLY A 46 -13.83 7.57 7.92
C GLY A 46 -12.91 6.39 8.26
N GLY A 47 -11.80 6.23 7.54
CA GLY A 47 -10.82 5.17 7.77
C GLY A 47 -10.16 5.23 9.14
N LEU A 48 -9.81 6.44 9.61
CA LEU A 48 -9.22 6.63 10.94
C LEU A 48 -10.19 6.23 12.05
N LYS A 49 -11.46 6.64 11.94
CA LYS A 49 -12.50 6.26 12.91
C LYS A 49 -12.83 4.77 12.85
N GLY A 50 -13.07 4.24 11.64
CA GLY A 50 -13.48 2.86 11.42
C GLY A 50 -12.36 1.84 11.70
N GLY A 51 -11.10 2.20 11.47
CA GLY A 51 -9.95 1.37 11.82
C GLY A 51 -9.83 1.17 13.33
N LYS A 52 -9.88 2.26 14.10
CA LYS A 52 -9.87 2.22 15.56
C LYS A 52 -11.06 1.43 16.12
N ALA A 53 -12.27 1.74 15.66
CA ALA A 53 -13.48 1.04 16.10
C ALA A 53 -13.45 -0.47 15.80
N ARG A 54 -12.87 -0.89 14.66
CA ARG A 54 -12.68 -2.32 14.37
C ARG A 54 -11.66 -2.96 15.31
N ALA A 55 -10.54 -2.29 15.58
CA ALA A 55 -9.50 -2.82 16.46
C ALA A 55 -10.02 -3.01 17.90
N GLU A 56 -10.79 -2.04 18.41
CA GLU A 56 -11.39 -2.09 19.75
C GLU A 56 -12.43 -3.22 19.89
N LYS A 57 -13.18 -3.52 18.82
CA LYS A 57 -14.17 -4.61 18.82
C LYS A 57 -13.54 -6.00 18.77
N MET A 58 -12.25 -6.15 18.49
CA MET A 58 -11.60 -7.46 18.37
C MET A 58 -10.99 -7.92 19.69
N SER A 59 -11.34 -9.14 20.08
CA SER A 59 -10.66 -9.86 21.17
C SER A 59 -9.20 -10.15 20.81
N ALA A 60 -8.39 -10.48 21.83
CA ALA A 60 -6.98 -10.88 21.62
C ALA A 60 -6.83 -12.08 20.68
N LYS A 61 -7.76 -13.05 20.76
CA LYS A 61 -7.80 -14.24 19.91
C LYS A 61 -8.08 -13.88 18.45
N GLU A 62 -9.06 -13.03 18.19
CA GLU A 62 -9.39 -12.58 16.83
C GLU A 62 -8.29 -11.74 16.20
N ARG A 63 -7.62 -10.88 17.00
CA ARG A 63 -6.45 -10.12 16.56
C ARG A 63 -5.31 -11.06 16.15
N SER A 64 -5.01 -12.06 16.99
CA SER A 64 -3.98 -13.07 16.68
C SER A 64 -4.32 -13.89 15.43
N ALA A 65 -5.56 -14.34 15.29
CA ALA A 65 -6.02 -15.10 14.13
C ALA A 65 -5.90 -14.26 12.84
N SER A 66 -6.28 -12.98 12.89
CA SER A 66 -6.18 -12.07 11.76
C SER A 66 -4.73 -11.81 11.35
N ALA A 67 -3.83 -11.63 12.32
CA ALA A 67 -2.40 -11.47 12.07
C ALA A 67 -1.79 -12.74 11.42
N LYS A 68 -2.11 -13.92 11.93
CA LYS A 68 -1.66 -15.21 11.36
C LYS A 68 -2.14 -15.37 9.91
N LYS A 69 -3.40 -15.07 9.64
CA LYS A 69 -3.97 -15.11 8.27
C LYS A 69 -3.24 -14.15 7.34
N ALA A 70 -2.95 -12.92 7.78
CA ALA A 70 -2.21 -11.94 7.00
C ALA A 70 -0.78 -12.42 6.68
N ALA A 71 -0.08 -12.97 7.67
CA ALA A 71 1.26 -13.53 7.48
C ALA A 71 1.25 -14.70 6.48
N GLN A 72 0.32 -15.65 6.63
CA GLN A 72 0.15 -16.75 5.70
C GLN A 72 -0.07 -16.27 4.27
N THR A 73 -0.95 -15.29 4.05
CA THR A 73 -1.18 -14.74 2.70
C THR A 73 0.07 -14.09 2.12
N ARG A 74 0.84 -13.35 2.95
CA ARG A 74 2.08 -12.70 2.51
C ARG A 74 3.15 -13.72 2.08
N TRP A 75 3.29 -14.81 2.83
CA TRP A 75 4.34 -15.81 2.61
C TRP A 75 3.93 -16.97 1.70
N LYS A 76 2.62 -17.22 1.49
CA LYS A 76 2.15 -18.23 0.54
C LYS A 76 2.55 -17.92 -0.91
N LYS A 77 2.86 -16.66 -1.24
CA LYS A 77 3.19 -16.25 -2.61
C LYS A 77 4.68 -16.31 -2.95
N SER A 78 5.56 -16.75 -2.04
CA SER A 78 7.01 -16.81 -2.28
C SER A 78 7.53 -18.17 -2.74
N GLY A 79 6.66 -19.03 -3.28
CA GLY A 79 7.02 -20.39 -3.73
C GLY A 79 6.96 -20.63 -5.24
N ASN A 80 6.75 -19.60 -6.06
CA ASN A 80 6.67 -19.78 -7.51
C ASN A 80 7.21 -18.56 -8.27
N ASP A 81 8.46 -18.20 -7.96
CA ASP A 81 9.31 -17.41 -8.82
C ASP A 81 10.55 -18.28 -9.14
N ALA A 82 10.33 -19.31 -9.96
CA ALA A 82 11.34 -19.94 -10.81
C ALA A 82 11.10 -19.43 -12.24
#